data_AF-A0A520CYX2-F1
#
_entry.id   AF-A0A520CYX2-F1
#
_cell.length_a   1.000
_cell.length_b   1.000
_cell.length_c   1.000
_cell.angle_alpha   90.00
_cell.angle_beta   90.00
_cell.angle_gamma   90.00
#
_symmetry.space_group_name_H-M   'P 1'
#
loop_
_entity.id
_entity.type
_entity.pdbx_description
1 polymer ?
#
loop_
_entity_poly.entity_id
_entity_poly.type
_entity_poly.pdbx_seq_one_letter_code
_entity_poly.pdbx_strand_id
1 'polypeptide(L)'
;MNSISRFFWFCSGTHLSTLEKHPTEHNKYLGIGATIFFTGLFAALSGGYAMYFVFKGGDFAWLFALFFGIIWGLAIFNMDRYIVSSINKNATTNKQIWQATPRILLAIMIGMVISRPLELKIFDKEIKERLNVSYLNGQRSKIDTLNKAFDKKYTIEINKLNEAKAERDSLSAAIKADRQKLNFEIFGNKTTETSGVMGYGAFAKRKEAELKQREQNLDTLTKDVRKMEAFVDGRKQFDGLMTEKLYTTKQLDSLSNIAGFADRNWALGQLSYNVDGTRDNNTAIAITFIGLLFIFFECLPVFVKLMSSRGPYDQAVENIEITQVHLSNKDREFEVEVADGIHETRVSTEIEKRKEQIRNRARKDLQSED
;
A
#
# COMPACT_ATOMS: atom_id res chain seq x y z
N MET A 1 14.47 -30.51 -27.89
CA MET A 1 14.71 -29.57 -26.78
C MET A 1 13.41 -28.87 -26.43
N ASN A 2 13.04 -28.82 -25.16
CA ASN A 2 11.78 -28.22 -24.72
C ASN A 2 11.79 -26.69 -24.97
N SER A 3 10.75 -26.17 -25.62
CA SER A 3 10.57 -24.73 -25.89
C SER A 3 10.66 -23.88 -24.62
N ILE A 4 10.28 -24.46 -23.48
CA ILE A 4 10.35 -23.86 -22.14
C ILE A 4 11.80 -23.61 -21.71
N SER A 5 12.70 -24.58 -21.92
CA SER A 5 14.12 -24.42 -21.58
C SER A 5 14.77 -23.32 -22.41
N ARG A 6 14.44 -23.26 -23.72
CA ARG A 6 14.94 -22.21 -24.62
C ARG A 6 14.42 -20.82 -24.23
N PHE A 7 13.17 -20.70 -23.77
CA PHE A 7 12.61 -19.46 -23.23
C PHE A 7 13.37 -18.98 -21.98
N PHE A 8 13.60 -19.86 -21.00
CA PHE A 8 14.36 -19.47 -19.80
C PHE A 8 15.82 -19.15 -20.09
N TRP A 9 16.46 -19.84 -21.05
CA TRP A 9 17.80 -19.45 -21.50
C TRP A 9 17.80 -18.05 -22.14
N PHE A 10 16.78 -17.71 -22.92
CA PHE A 10 16.61 -16.35 -23.42
C PHE A 10 16.46 -15.35 -22.26
N CYS A 11 15.64 -15.65 -21.25
CA CYS A 11 15.48 -14.82 -20.05
C CYS A 11 16.80 -14.60 -19.30
N SER A 12 17.69 -15.59 -19.28
CA SER A 12 18.99 -15.51 -18.61
C SER A 12 19.98 -14.53 -19.26
N GLY A 13 19.69 -14.05 -20.47
CA GLY A 13 20.58 -13.16 -21.22
C GLY A 13 21.84 -13.85 -21.75
N THR A 14 21.83 -15.18 -21.91
CA THR A 14 22.97 -15.93 -22.44
C THR A 14 23.01 -15.98 -23.96
N HIS A 15 24.19 -16.26 -24.50
CA HIS A 15 24.38 -16.57 -25.91
C HIS A 15 23.94 -18.01 -26.19
N LEU A 16 22.72 -18.18 -26.72
CA LEU A 16 22.05 -19.47 -26.90
C LEU A 16 22.90 -20.49 -27.65
N SER A 17 23.56 -20.10 -28.76
CA SER A 17 24.33 -21.03 -29.59
C SER A 17 25.63 -21.51 -28.93
N THR A 18 26.17 -20.77 -27.94
CA THR A 18 27.28 -21.25 -27.10
C THR A 18 26.76 -22.16 -26.00
N LEU A 19 25.63 -21.81 -25.37
CA LEU A 19 25.04 -22.62 -24.30
C LEU A 19 24.56 -24.00 -24.80
N GLU A 20 24.02 -24.08 -26.02
CA GLU A 20 23.59 -25.35 -26.63
C GLU A 20 24.74 -26.37 -26.73
N LYS A 21 26.00 -25.91 -26.85
CA LYS A 21 27.19 -26.78 -26.93
C LYS A 21 27.65 -27.32 -25.56
N HIS A 22 27.13 -26.79 -24.44
CA HIS A 22 27.57 -27.11 -23.08
C HIS A 22 26.40 -27.60 -22.20
N PRO A 23 26.03 -28.90 -22.28
CA PRO A 23 24.85 -29.43 -21.57
C PRO A 23 24.97 -29.37 -20.03
N THR A 24 26.18 -29.35 -19.48
CA THR A 24 26.42 -29.26 -18.03
C THR A 24 25.95 -27.93 -17.43
N GLU A 25 25.83 -26.88 -18.24
CA GLU A 25 25.46 -25.53 -17.79
C GLU A 25 23.97 -25.21 -18.02
N HIS A 26 23.22 -26.10 -18.70
CA HIS A 26 21.82 -25.88 -19.07
C HIS A 26 20.92 -25.61 -17.86
N ASN A 27 21.07 -26.39 -16.78
CA ASN A 27 20.27 -26.25 -15.57
C ASN A 27 20.61 -24.98 -14.80
N LYS A 28 21.89 -24.59 -14.77
CA LYS A 28 22.35 -23.35 -14.12
C LYS A 28 21.71 -22.13 -14.78
N TYR A 29 21.76 -22.04 -16.11
CA TYR A 29 21.19 -20.92 -16.84
C TYR A 29 19.66 -20.95 -16.95
N LEU A 30 19.05 -22.14 -16.91
CA LEU A 30 17.60 -22.26 -16.76
C LEU A 30 17.14 -21.69 -15.41
N GLY A 31 17.84 -22.01 -14.31
CA GLY A 31 17.55 -21.47 -12.98
C GLY A 31 17.70 -19.95 -12.90
N ILE A 32 18.78 -19.40 -13.46
CA ILE A 32 18.99 -17.95 -13.55
C ILE A 32 17.91 -17.28 -14.39
N GLY A 33 17.52 -17.88 -15.51
CA GLY A 33 16.44 -17.36 -16.35
C GLY A 33 15.07 -17.39 -15.66
N ALA A 34 14.81 -18.45 -14.89
CA ALA A 34 13.57 -18.59 -14.13
C ALA A 34 13.44 -17.53 -13.04
N THR A 35 14.52 -17.23 -12.29
CA THR A 35 14.47 -16.18 -11.26
C THR A 35 14.17 -14.81 -11.85
N ILE A 36 14.81 -14.44 -12.97
CA ILE A 36 14.56 -13.17 -13.69
C ILE A 36 13.12 -13.09 -14.23
N PHE A 37 12.58 -14.21 -14.71
CA PHE A 37 11.19 -14.25 -15.17
C PHE A 37 10.21 -14.02 -14.01
N PHE A 38 10.44 -14.67 -12.86
CA PHE A 38 9.57 -14.52 -11.70
C PHE A 38 9.66 -13.12 -11.06
N THR A 39 10.82 -12.46 -11.05
CA THR A 39 10.92 -11.05 -10.61
C THR A 39 10.08 -10.14 -11.50
N GLY A 40 10.23 -10.26 -12.83
CA GLY A 40 9.40 -9.53 -13.80
C GLY A 40 7.90 -9.83 -13.67
N LEU A 41 7.52 -11.08 -13.39
CA LEU A 41 6.13 -11.48 -13.19
C LEU A 41 5.55 -10.88 -11.89
N PHE A 42 6.28 -10.93 -10.78
CA PHE A 42 5.83 -10.31 -9.52
C PHE A 42 5.76 -8.79 -9.63
N ALA A 43 6.70 -8.18 -10.34
CA ALA A 43 6.65 -6.76 -10.69
C ALA A 43 5.39 -6.43 -11.51
N ALA A 44 5.04 -7.26 -12.50
CA ALA A 44 3.83 -7.05 -13.31
C ALA A 44 2.56 -7.10 -12.47
N LEU A 45 2.44 -8.11 -11.60
CA LEU A 45 1.30 -8.30 -10.70
C LEU A 45 1.22 -7.16 -9.68
N SER A 46 2.36 -6.74 -9.13
CA SER A 46 2.47 -5.64 -8.18
C SER A 46 2.08 -4.29 -8.80
N GLY A 47 2.69 -3.94 -9.94
CA GLY A 47 2.40 -2.70 -10.67
C GLY A 47 0.96 -2.65 -11.17
N GLY A 48 0.43 -3.78 -11.67
CA GLY A 48 -0.96 -3.89 -12.06
C GLY A 48 -1.92 -3.72 -10.87
N TYR A 49 -1.62 -4.34 -9.72
CA TYR A 49 -2.40 -4.14 -8.49
C TYR A 49 -2.36 -2.68 -8.06
N ALA A 50 -1.20 -2.05 -7.97
CA ALA A 50 -1.07 -0.64 -7.58
C ALA A 50 -1.92 0.26 -8.47
N MET A 51 -1.79 0.13 -9.80
CA MET A 51 -2.56 0.92 -10.76
C MET A 51 -4.06 0.68 -10.67
N TYR A 52 -4.50 -0.56 -10.43
CA TYR A 52 -5.91 -0.85 -10.23
C TYR A 52 -6.50 -0.05 -9.04
N PHE A 53 -5.75 0.11 -7.95
CA PHE A 53 -6.20 0.89 -6.79
C PHE A 53 -6.05 2.39 -6.94
N VAL A 54 -5.12 2.86 -7.78
CA VAL A 54 -4.99 4.29 -8.12
C VAL A 54 -6.17 4.76 -8.96
N PHE A 55 -6.58 3.97 -9.97
CA PHE A 55 -7.68 4.31 -10.87
C PHE A 55 -9.03 3.72 -10.45
N LYS A 56 -9.13 3.26 -9.20
CA LYS A 56 -10.33 2.59 -8.71
C LYS A 56 -11.54 3.52 -8.76
N GLY A 57 -12.58 3.07 -9.47
CA GLY A 57 -13.79 3.87 -9.72
C GLY A 57 -13.91 4.42 -11.14
N GLY A 58 -12.87 4.28 -11.98
CA GLY A 58 -12.98 4.52 -13.42
C GLY A 58 -13.40 3.26 -14.20
N ASP A 59 -14.21 3.43 -15.25
CA ASP A 59 -14.76 2.31 -16.06
C ASP A 59 -13.67 1.42 -16.70
N PHE A 60 -12.49 1.97 -16.97
CA PHE A 60 -11.37 1.27 -17.63
C PHE A 60 -10.21 0.92 -16.70
N ALA A 61 -10.38 1.01 -15.38
CA ALA A 61 -9.31 0.79 -14.40
C ALA A 61 -8.60 -0.56 -14.56
N TRP A 62 -9.36 -1.62 -14.84
CA TRP A 62 -8.82 -2.97 -15.04
C TRP A 62 -7.93 -3.07 -16.30
N LEU A 63 -8.28 -2.34 -17.37
CA LEU A 63 -7.54 -2.34 -18.63
C LEU A 63 -6.23 -1.58 -18.49
N PHE A 64 -6.27 -0.40 -17.85
CA PHE A 64 -5.05 0.34 -17.51
C PHE A 64 -4.13 -0.44 -16.57
N ALA A 65 -4.69 -1.12 -15.57
CA ALA A 65 -3.92 -1.98 -14.67
C ALA A 65 -3.23 -3.14 -15.41
N LEU A 66 -3.93 -3.79 -16.35
CA LEU A 66 -3.36 -4.88 -17.14
C LEU A 66 -2.23 -4.38 -18.05
N PHE A 67 -2.49 -3.31 -18.82
CA PHE A 67 -1.51 -2.77 -19.76
C PHE A 67 -0.27 -2.23 -19.05
N PHE A 68 -0.48 -1.45 -17.98
CA PHE A 68 0.61 -0.95 -17.17
C PHE A 68 1.39 -2.09 -16.50
N GLY A 69 0.70 -3.08 -15.93
CA GLY A 69 1.35 -4.25 -15.31
C GLY A 69 2.25 -4.99 -16.29
N ILE A 70 1.80 -5.21 -17.53
CA ILE A 70 2.63 -5.83 -18.58
C ILE A 70 3.85 -4.98 -18.91
N ILE A 71 3.67 -3.68 -19.16
CA ILE A 71 4.79 -2.78 -19.49
C ILE A 71 5.79 -2.71 -18.34
N TRP A 72 5.30 -2.54 -17.11
CA TRP A 72 6.14 -2.45 -15.92
C TRP A 72 6.90 -3.75 -15.65
N GLY A 73 6.21 -4.89 -15.75
CA GLY A 73 6.84 -6.20 -15.63
C GLY A 73 7.90 -6.45 -16.70
N LEU A 74 7.64 -6.06 -17.95
CA LEU A 74 8.62 -6.14 -19.03
C LEU A 74 9.81 -5.21 -18.81
N ALA A 75 9.59 -4.02 -18.24
CA ALA A 75 10.67 -3.09 -17.90
C ALA A 75 11.58 -3.66 -16.81
N ILE A 76 11.01 -4.20 -15.73
CA ILE A 76 11.78 -4.86 -14.66
C ILE A 76 12.48 -6.11 -15.19
N PHE A 77 11.79 -6.96 -15.95
CA PHE A 77 12.37 -8.13 -16.60
C PHE A 77 13.58 -7.76 -17.49
N ASN A 78 13.45 -6.72 -18.32
CA ASN A 78 14.51 -6.27 -19.21
C ASN A 78 15.72 -5.73 -18.42
N MET A 79 15.45 -4.92 -17.39
CA MET A 79 16.49 -4.38 -16.51
C MET A 79 17.23 -5.49 -15.75
N ASP A 80 16.49 -6.45 -15.16
CA ASP A 80 17.06 -7.61 -14.47
C ASP A 80 17.90 -8.49 -15.39
N ARG A 81 17.38 -8.78 -16.58
CA ARG A 81 18.10 -9.52 -17.61
C ARG A 81 19.37 -8.81 -18.03
N TYR A 82 19.30 -7.52 -18.34
CA TYR A 82 20.47 -6.72 -18.73
C TYR A 82 21.55 -6.83 -17.66
N ILE A 83 21.17 -6.74 -16.39
CA ILE A 83 22.15 -6.66 -15.32
C ILE A 83 22.75 -8.02 -14.96
N VAL A 84 21.98 -9.11 -15.05
CA VAL A 84 22.57 -10.44 -14.91
C VAL A 84 23.51 -10.75 -16.08
N SER A 85 23.20 -10.27 -17.28
CA SER A 85 24.06 -10.44 -18.46
C SER A 85 25.35 -9.61 -18.40
N SER A 86 25.34 -8.45 -17.73
CA SER A 86 26.51 -7.58 -17.60
C SER A 86 27.54 -8.05 -16.55
N ILE A 87 27.20 -9.04 -15.72
CA ILE A 87 28.13 -9.58 -14.71
C ILE A 87 29.18 -10.44 -15.40
N ASN A 88 30.40 -9.89 -15.52
CA ASN A 88 31.52 -10.61 -16.09
C ASN A 88 32.09 -11.62 -15.07
N LYS A 89 31.94 -12.91 -15.36
CA LYS A 89 32.44 -14.01 -14.53
C LYS A 89 33.95 -14.24 -14.59
N ASN A 90 34.64 -13.54 -15.49
CA ASN A 90 36.08 -13.65 -15.68
C ASN A 90 36.86 -12.61 -14.84
N ALA A 91 36.17 -11.66 -14.20
CA ALA A 91 36.78 -10.74 -13.25
C ALA A 91 37.11 -11.43 -11.90
N THR A 92 38.07 -10.91 -11.13
CA THR A 92 38.37 -11.37 -9.77
C THR A 92 37.14 -11.25 -8.85
N THR A 93 36.99 -12.15 -7.87
CA THR A 93 35.84 -12.18 -6.95
C THR A 93 35.54 -10.81 -6.31
N ASN A 94 36.58 -10.08 -5.91
CA ASN A 94 36.43 -8.72 -5.34
C ASN A 94 35.88 -7.72 -6.37
N LYS A 95 36.27 -7.82 -7.64
CA LYS A 95 35.73 -6.98 -8.72
C LYS A 95 34.29 -7.37 -9.05
N GLN A 96 33.94 -8.65 -8.98
CA GLN A 96 32.55 -9.12 -9.17
C GLN A 96 31.63 -8.55 -8.08
N ILE A 97 32.08 -8.56 -6.81
CA ILE A 97 31.32 -7.98 -5.70
C ILE A 97 31.16 -6.47 -5.90
N TRP A 98 32.24 -5.75 -6.22
CA TRP A 98 32.18 -4.31 -6.48
C TRP A 98 31.28 -3.92 -7.65
N GLN A 99 31.25 -4.72 -8.72
CA GLN A 99 30.33 -4.52 -9.84
C GLN A 99 28.87 -4.81 -9.45
N ALA A 100 28.64 -5.76 -8.54
CA ALA A 100 27.31 -6.14 -8.08
C ALA A 100 26.75 -5.23 -6.96
N THR A 101 27.59 -4.51 -6.20
CA THR A 101 27.12 -3.69 -5.07
C THR A 101 26.13 -2.59 -5.47
N PRO A 102 26.41 -1.71 -6.46
CA PRO A 102 25.45 -0.70 -6.90
C PRO A 102 24.13 -1.33 -7.35
N ARG A 103 24.22 -2.55 -7.90
CA ARG A 103 23.06 -3.30 -8.35
C ARG A 103 22.22 -3.84 -7.20
N ILE A 104 22.83 -4.46 -6.20
CA ILE A 104 22.10 -4.97 -5.02
C ILE A 104 21.34 -3.83 -4.35
N LEU A 105 21.96 -2.65 -4.25
CA LEU A 105 21.30 -1.46 -3.71
C LEU A 105 20.07 -1.06 -4.54
N LEU A 106 20.20 -1.00 -5.86
CA LEU A 106 19.08 -0.69 -6.76
C LEU A 106 17.96 -1.75 -6.68
N ALA A 107 18.32 -3.04 -6.61
CA ALA A 107 17.38 -4.13 -6.48
C ALA A 107 16.63 -4.08 -5.13
N ILE A 108 17.30 -3.70 -4.04
CA ILE A 108 16.66 -3.48 -2.73
C ILE A 108 15.67 -2.32 -2.80
N MET A 109 16.05 -1.20 -3.44
CA MET A 109 15.15 -0.05 -3.61
C MET A 109 13.91 -0.42 -4.41
N ILE A 110 14.08 -1.10 -5.54
CA ILE A 110 12.99 -1.53 -6.40
C ILE A 110 12.14 -2.59 -5.69
N GLY A 111 12.76 -3.54 -5.00
CA GLY A 111 12.06 -4.54 -4.20
C GLY A 111 11.22 -3.96 -3.08
N MET A 112 11.68 -2.89 -2.42
CA MET A 112 10.88 -2.17 -1.42
C MET A 112 9.64 -1.51 -2.05
N VAL A 113 9.75 -1.00 -3.28
CA VAL A 113 8.62 -0.40 -4.01
C VAL A 113 7.65 -1.47 -4.48
N ILE A 114 8.16 -2.59 -5.02
CA ILE A 114 7.36 -3.71 -5.52
C ILE A 114 6.70 -4.50 -4.38
N SER A 115 7.30 -4.55 -3.19
CA SER A 115 6.74 -5.30 -2.07
C SER A 115 5.43 -4.67 -1.58
N ARG A 116 5.28 -3.34 -1.61
CA ARG A 116 4.12 -2.65 -1.03
C ARG A 116 2.79 -3.05 -1.65
N PRO A 117 2.60 -3.01 -2.98
CA PRO A 117 1.34 -3.47 -3.58
C PRO A 117 1.05 -4.95 -3.31
N LEU A 118 2.08 -5.81 -3.27
CA LEU A 118 1.91 -7.24 -2.97
C LEU A 118 1.54 -7.48 -1.51
N GLU A 119 2.14 -6.77 -0.57
CA GLU A 119 1.75 -6.78 0.85
C GLU A 119 0.28 -6.36 1.00
N LEU A 120 -0.12 -5.27 0.34
CA LEU A 120 -1.52 -4.82 0.35
C LEU A 120 -2.49 -5.85 -0.23
N LYS A 121 -2.05 -6.67 -1.19
CA LYS A 121 -2.86 -7.75 -1.75
C LYS A 121 -2.98 -8.92 -0.79
N ILE A 122 -1.87 -9.29 -0.13
CA ILE A 122 -1.82 -10.42 0.81
C ILE A 122 -2.71 -10.13 2.03
N PHE A 123 -2.66 -8.90 2.56
CA PHE A 123 -3.41 -8.48 3.74
C PHE A 123 -4.75 -7.81 3.41
N ASP A 124 -5.34 -8.03 2.22
CA ASP A 124 -6.56 -7.33 1.78
C ASP A 124 -7.73 -7.50 2.77
N LYS A 125 -7.85 -8.68 3.39
CA LYS A 125 -8.92 -8.97 4.35
C LYS A 125 -8.74 -8.19 5.64
N GLU A 126 -7.55 -8.27 6.23
CA GLU A 126 -7.17 -7.60 7.46
C GLU A 126 -7.24 -6.08 7.31
N ILE A 127 -6.80 -5.56 6.15
CA ILE A 127 -6.91 -4.15 5.79
C ILE A 127 -8.37 -3.69 5.76
N LYS A 128 -9.26 -4.45 5.11
CA LYS A 128 -10.70 -4.09 5.04
C LYS A 128 -11.33 -4.06 6.43
N GLU A 129 -11.02 -5.04 7.27
CA GLU A 129 -11.52 -5.09 8.63
C GLU A 129 -11.04 -3.89 9.47
N ARG A 130 -9.75 -3.54 9.36
CA ARG A 130 -9.22 -2.34 10.02
C ARG A 130 -9.81 -1.05 9.49
N LEU A 131 -10.04 -0.94 8.18
CA LEU A 131 -10.73 0.21 7.58
C LEU A 131 -12.17 0.33 8.10
N ASN A 132 -12.91 -0.78 8.16
CA ASN A 132 -14.27 -0.80 8.70
C ASN A 132 -14.30 -0.31 10.17
N VAL A 133 -13.38 -0.81 11.01
CA VAL A 133 -13.26 -0.35 12.40
C VAL A 133 -12.89 1.14 12.47
N SER A 134 -11.97 1.61 11.62
CA SER A 134 -11.58 3.01 11.56
C SER A 134 -12.75 3.92 11.17
N TYR A 135 -13.52 3.56 10.14
CA TYR A 135 -14.71 4.31 9.72
C TYR A 135 -15.81 4.33 10.79
N LEU A 136 -15.98 3.24 11.54
CA LEU A 136 -16.90 3.20 12.68
C LEU A 136 -16.43 4.11 13.82
N ASN A 137 -15.14 4.08 14.16
CA ASN A 137 -14.58 4.92 15.21
C ASN A 137 -14.63 6.41 14.84
N GLY A 138 -14.36 6.75 13.58
CA GLY A 138 -14.49 8.12 13.08
C GLY A 138 -15.92 8.67 13.23
N GLN A 139 -16.93 7.86 12.90
CA GLN A 139 -18.34 8.25 13.12
C GLN A 139 -18.70 8.34 14.59
N ARG A 140 -18.30 7.36 15.42
CA ARG A 140 -18.55 7.41 16.86
C ARG A 140 -17.96 8.67 17.49
N SER A 141 -16.74 9.03 17.10
CA SER A 141 -16.11 10.28 17.54
C SER A 141 -16.90 11.50 17.08
N LYS A 142 -17.36 11.55 15.82
CA LYS A 142 -18.20 12.63 15.31
C LYS A 142 -19.52 12.74 16.10
N ILE A 143 -20.20 11.62 16.33
CA ILE A 143 -21.44 11.56 17.13
C ILE A 143 -21.20 11.98 18.58
N ASP A 144 -20.09 11.54 19.20
CA ASP A 144 -19.71 11.93 20.56
C ASP A 144 -19.43 13.44 20.66
N THR A 145 -18.71 14.02 19.68
CA THR A 145 -18.49 15.47 19.64
C THR A 145 -19.79 16.25 19.47
N LEU A 146 -20.72 15.76 18.65
CA LEU A 146 -22.07 16.33 18.48
C LEU A 146 -22.87 16.26 19.78
N ASN A 147 -22.88 15.10 20.46
CA ASN A 147 -23.58 14.93 21.75
C ASN A 147 -23.01 15.88 22.80
N LYS A 148 -21.68 15.95 22.95
CA LYS A 148 -21.04 16.87 23.90
C LYS A 148 -21.34 18.34 23.59
N ALA A 149 -21.35 18.72 22.32
CA ALA A 149 -21.70 20.07 21.90
C ALA A 149 -23.17 20.39 22.21
N PHE A 150 -24.08 19.44 21.97
CA PHE A 150 -25.50 19.56 22.28
C PHE A 150 -25.75 19.67 23.79
N ASP A 151 -25.17 18.78 24.59
CA ASP A 151 -25.31 18.76 26.03
C ASP A 151 -24.83 20.07 26.65
N LYS A 152 -23.73 20.64 26.11
CA LYS A 152 -23.21 21.95 26.53
C LYS A 152 -24.13 23.11 26.12
N LYS A 153 -24.74 23.04 24.94
CA LYS A 153 -25.61 24.10 24.41
C LYS A 153 -26.97 24.15 25.10
N TYR A 154 -27.51 22.98 25.48
CA TYR A 154 -28.83 22.83 26.09
C TYR A 154 -28.78 22.34 27.55
N THR A 155 -27.66 22.57 28.25
CA THR A 155 -27.47 22.07 29.62
C THR A 155 -28.61 22.49 30.55
N ILE A 156 -29.07 23.74 30.43
CA ILE A 156 -30.11 24.30 31.31
C ILE A 156 -31.44 23.61 31.04
N GLU A 157 -31.83 23.46 29.78
CA GLU A 157 -33.09 22.83 29.37
C GLU A 157 -33.10 21.34 29.72
N ILE A 158 -31.98 20.65 29.54
CA ILE A 158 -31.81 19.23 29.91
C ILE A 158 -31.90 19.06 31.44
N ASN A 159 -31.26 19.93 32.21
CA ASN A 159 -31.32 19.87 33.67
C ASN A 159 -32.75 20.12 34.18
N LYS A 160 -33.43 21.15 33.66
CA LYS A 160 -34.85 21.41 33.98
C LYS A 160 -35.74 20.23 33.63
N LEU A 161 -35.52 19.59 32.49
CA LEU A 161 -36.27 18.40 32.09
C LEU A 161 -36.02 17.23 33.06
N ASN A 162 -34.76 17.01 33.47
CA ASN A 162 -34.40 15.95 34.41
C ASN A 162 -34.99 16.19 35.81
N GLU A 163 -34.96 17.44 36.29
CA GLU A 163 -35.59 17.85 37.55
C GLU A 163 -37.10 17.60 37.52
N ALA A 164 -37.79 18.06 36.46
CA ALA A 164 -39.23 17.85 36.31
C ALA A 164 -39.61 16.37 36.19
N LYS A 165 -38.76 15.54 35.55
CA LYS A 165 -38.93 14.08 35.51
C LYS A 165 -38.81 13.45 36.90
N ALA A 166 -37.81 13.85 37.67
CA ALA A 166 -37.61 13.37 39.03
C ALA A 166 -38.77 13.78 39.95
N GLU A 167 -39.27 15.01 39.81
CA GLU A 167 -40.45 15.49 40.52
C GLU A 167 -41.70 14.67 40.14
N ARG A 168 -41.93 14.42 38.85
CA ARG A 168 -43.02 13.57 38.37
C ARG A 168 -42.95 12.17 38.97
N ASP A 169 -41.76 11.56 38.98
CA ASP A 169 -41.56 10.21 39.49
C ASP A 169 -41.76 10.12 41.00
N SER A 170 -41.29 11.11 41.76
CA SER A 170 -41.53 11.18 43.19
C SER A 170 -43.02 11.40 43.51
N LEU A 171 -43.72 12.28 42.78
CA LEU A 171 -45.14 12.52 42.95
C LEU A 171 -45.97 11.28 42.58
N SER A 172 -45.62 10.58 41.50
CA SER A 172 -46.24 9.32 41.10
C SER A 172 -46.06 8.22 42.16
N ALA A 173 -44.86 8.11 42.74
CA ALA A 173 -44.59 7.18 43.83
C ALA A 173 -45.40 7.54 45.10
N ALA A 174 -45.49 8.82 45.44
CA ALA A 174 -46.27 9.32 46.57
C ALA A 174 -47.77 9.02 46.39
N ILE A 175 -48.34 9.26 45.21
CA ILE A 175 -49.74 8.93 44.89
C ILE A 175 -50.01 7.44 45.05
N LYS A 176 -49.08 6.57 44.61
CA LYS A 176 -49.21 5.12 44.79
C LYS A 176 -49.26 4.74 46.28
N ALA A 177 -48.40 5.35 47.10
CA ALA A 177 -48.40 5.14 48.54
C ALA A 177 -49.69 5.67 49.20
N ASP A 178 -50.17 6.85 48.80
CA ASP A 178 -51.40 7.45 49.32
C ASP A 178 -52.64 6.62 48.95
N ARG A 179 -52.70 6.05 47.74
CA ARG A 179 -53.76 5.11 47.33
C ARG A 179 -53.78 3.88 48.23
N GLN A 180 -52.61 3.35 48.59
CA GLN A 180 -52.50 2.23 49.51
C GLN A 180 -53.00 2.60 50.92
N LYS A 181 -52.66 3.80 51.41
CA LYS A 181 -53.15 4.33 52.69
C LYS A 181 -54.67 4.55 52.69
N LEU A 182 -55.24 5.04 51.58
CA LEU A 182 -56.69 5.19 51.43
C LEU A 182 -57.39 3.83 51.46
N ASN A 183 -56.85 2.82 50.78
CA ASN A 183 -57.38 1.46 50.85
C ASN A 183 -57.38 0.93 52.29
N PHE A 184 -56.28 1.12 53.03
CA PHE A 184 -56.22 0.72 54.44
C PHE A 184 -57.23 1.45 55.33
N GLU A 185 -57.52 2.73 55.05
CA GLU A 185 -58.58 3.48 55.73
C GLU A 185 -59.96 2.89 55.44
N ILE A 186 -60.28 2.60 54.18
CA ILE A 186 -61.59 2.07 53.77
C ILE A 186 -61.85 0.68 54.36
N PHE A 187 -60.83 -0.19 54.35
CA PHE A 187 -60.92 -1.56 54.86
C PHE A 187 -60.70 -1.68 56.39
N GLY A 188 -60.47 -0.58 57.11
CA GLY A 188 -60.34 -0.58 58.57
C GLY A 188 -59.03 -1.17 59.09
N ASN A 189 -57.97 -1.23 58.28
CA ASN A 189 -56.65 -1.68 58.73
C ASN A 189 -55.98 -0.57 59.56
N LYS A 190 -55.74 -0.84 60.85
CA LYS A 190 -55.15 0.14 61.77
C LYS A 190 -53.64 0.27 61.57
N THR A 191 -53.20 1.45 61.19
CA THR A 191 -51.80 1.88 61.05
C THR A 191 -51.58 3.16 61.86
N THR A 192 -50.37 3.70 61.89
CA THR A 192 -50.08 5.01 62.52
C THR A 192 -50.83 6.18 61.89
N GLU A 193 -51.33 6.02 60.65
CA GLU A 193 -51.95 7.09 59.87
C GLU A 193 -53.41 6.78 59.45
N THR A 194 -54.01 5.69 59.94
CA THR A 194 -55.39 5.28 59.61
C THR A 194 -56.26 5.14 60.86
N SER A 195 -57.57 5.41 60.73
CA SER A 195 -58.51 5.37 61.85
C SER A 195 -58.79 3.94 62.35
N GLY A 196 -58.57 2.93 61.50
CA GLY A 196 -58.86 1.52 61.81
C GLY A 196 -60.35 1.19 61.87
N VAL A 197 -61.21 2.11 61.41
CA VAL A 197 -62.67 1.91 61.34
C VAL A 197 -63.06 1.64 59.89
N MET A 198 -63.71 0.50 59.66
CA MET A 198 -64.16 0.12 58.32
C MET A 198 -65.29 1.05 57.85
N GLY A 199 -65.17 1.57 56.64
CA GLY A 199 -66.21 2.37 55.99
C GLY A 199 -65.74 3.72 55.43
N TYR A 200 -66.66 4.38 54.72
CA TYR A 200 -66.38 5.62 53.98
C TYR A 200 -66.61 6.88 54.84
N GLY A 201 -65.74 7.07 55.84
CA GLY A 201 -65.83 8.17 56.80
C GLY A 201 -65.28 9.52 56.30
N ALA A 202 -65.35 10.55 57.15
CA ALA A 202 -64.83 11.89 56.84
C ALA A 202 -63.32 11.91 56.56
N PHE A 203 -62.54 11.02 57.21
CA PHE A 203 -61.10 10.86 56.95
C PHE A 203 -60.82 10.24 55.58
N ALA A 204 -61.58 9.23 55.16
CA ALA A 204 -61.49 8.65 53.82
C ALA A 204 -61.81 9.70 52.73
N LYS A 205 -62.87 10.50 52.92
CA LYS A 205 -63.23 11.60 52.00
C LYS A 205 -62.15 12.67 51.87
N ARG A 206 -61.50 13.04 52.99
CA ARG A 206 -60.37 13.99 52.96
C ARG A 206 -59.17 13.43 52.20
N LYS A 207 -58.80 12.18 52.45
CA LYS A 207 -57.69 11.51 51.76
C LYS A 207 -57.98 11.34 50.26
N GLU A 208 -59.22 11.04 49.88
CA GLU A 208 -59.65 11.01 48.47
C GLU A 208 -59.52 12.38 47.80
N ALA A 209 -59.97 13.45 48.46
CA ALA A 209 -59.86 14.81 47.92
C ALA A 209 -58.39 15.24 47.72
N GLU A 210 -57.52 14.91 48.68
CA GLU A 210 -56.08 15.18 48.60
C GLU A 210 -55.40 14.36 47.47
N LEU A 211 -55.79 13.07 47.33
CA LEU A 211 -55.35 12.22 46.22
C LEU A 211 -55.75 12.79 44.87
N LYS A 212 -57.01 13.21 44.72
CA LYS A 212 -57.52 13.81 43.49
C LYS A 212 -56.76 15.08 43.11
N GLN A 213 -56.41 15.91 44.09
CA GLN A 213 -55.59 17.10 43.86
C GLN A 213 -54.17 16.73 43.42
N ARG A 214 -53.53 15.75 44.06
CA ARG A 214 -52.21 15.25 43.65
C ARG A 214 -52.23 14.63 42.25
N GLU A 215 -53.29 13.92 41.89
CA GLU A 215 -53.47 13.36 40.54
C GLU A 215 -53.61 14.45 39.47
N GLN A 216 -54.31 15.54 39.76
CA GLN A 216 -54.38 16.70 38.86
C GLN A 216 -53.02 17.39 38.69
N ASN A 217 -52.26 17.52 39.79
CA ASN A 217 -50.90 18.05 39.74
C ASN A 217 -49.98 17.13 38.91
N LEU A 218 -50.10 15.82 39.08
CA LEU A 218 -49.35 14.84 38.29
C LEU A 218 -49.69 14.92 36.80
N ASP A 219 -50.97 15.06 36.44
CA ASP A 219 -51.38 15.22 35.03
C ASP A 219 -50.80 16.50 34.41
N THR A 220 -50.84 17.60 35.16
CA THR A 220 -50.25 18.88 34.73
C THR A 220 -48.74 18.77 34.53
N LEU A 221 -48.03 18.23 35.53
CA LEU A 221 -46.58 18.02 35.47
C LEU A 221 -46.19 17.04 34.35
N THR A 222 -46.99 15.99 34.11
CA THR A 222 -46.77 15.05 33.01
C THR A 222 -46.91 15.74 31.65
N LYS A 223 -47.89 16.64 31.48
CA LYS A 223 -48.04 17.43 30.25
C LYS A 223 -46.85 18.35 30.02
N ASP A 224 -46.33 18.99 31.06
CA ASP A 224 -45.20 19.91 30.93
C ASP A 224 -43.89 19.16 30.68
N VAL A 225 -43.67 18.00 31.31
CA VAL A 225 -42.57 17.09 30.97
C VAL A 225 -42.64 16.70 29.50
N ARG A 226 -43.80 16.29 28.98
CA ARG A 226 -43.97 15.94 27.54
C ARG A 226 -43.64 17.10 26.60
N LYS A 227 -44.01 18.34 26.94
CA LYS A 227 -43.66 19.52 26.14
C LYS A 227 -42.15 19.77 26.13
N MET A 228 -41.50 19.65 27.28
CA MET A 228 -40.06 19.81 27.41
C MET A 228 -39.29 18.69 26.68
N GLU A 229 -39.77 17.44 26.74
CA GLU A 229 -39.24 16.32 25.95
C GLU A 229 -39.34 16.61 24.46
N ALA A 230 -40.52 17.00 23.97
CA ALA A 230 -40.73 17.33 22.56
C ALA A 230 -39.82 18.49 22.10
N PHE A 231 -39.57 19.49 22.96
CA PHE A 231 -38.62 20.55 22.67
C PHE A 231 -37.19 20.02 22.53
N VAL A 232 -36.70 19.24 23.50
CA VAL A 232 -35.35 18.67 23.48
C VAL A 232 -35.17 17.74 22.28
N ASP A 233 -36.13 16.89 21.98
CA ASP A 233 -36.09 15.97 20.85
C ASP A 233 -36.11 16.71 19.50
N GLY A 234 -36.93 17.77 19.39
CA GLY A 234 -36.93 18.65 18.22
C GLY A 234 -35.57 19.33 18.01
N ARG A 235 -34.89 19.74 19.10
CA ARG A 235 -33.52 20.30 19.02
C ARG A 235 -32.47 19.26 18.65
N LYS A 236 -32.57 18.03 19.16
CA LYS A 236 -31.67 16.92 18.75
C LYS A 236 -31.79 16.63 17.26
N GLN A 237 -33.01 16.67 16.72
CA GLN A 237 -33.23 16.49 15.29
C GLN A 237 -32.70 17.67 14.47
N PHE A 238 -32.93 18.91 14.92
CA PHE A 238 -32.44 20.12 14.25
C PHE A 238 -30.91 20.20 14.20
N ASP A 239 -30.22 19.89 15.30
CA ASP A 239 -28.76 19.86 15.37
C ASP A 239 -28.16 18.59 14.75
N GLY A 240 -28.99 17.73 14.13
CA GLY A 240 -28.54 16.59 13.31
C GLY A 240 -28.14 15.33 14.06
N LEU A 241 -28.29 15.28 15.38
CA LEU A 241 -27.94 14.10 16.19
C LEU A 241 -28.75 12.85 15.84
N MET A 242 -30.00 13.03 15.40
CA MET A 242 -30.87 11.92 14.99
C MET A 242 -30.65 11.49 13.54
N THR A 243 -29.89 12.29 12.77
CA THR A 243 -29.60 12.06 11.35
C THR A 243 -28.32 11.25 11.17
N GLU A 244 -27.34 11.46 12.04
CA GLU A 244 -26.07 10.71 12.06
C GLU A 244 -26.29 9.29 12.59
N LYS A 245 -26.60 8.36 11.69
CA LYS A 245 -26.67 6.91 12.00
C LYS A 245 -25.34 6.26 11.68
N LEU A 246 -24.92 5.34 12.54
CA LEU A 246 -23.77 4.48 12.26
C LEU A 246 -23.99 3.71 10.95
N TYR A 247 -22.96 3.67 10.09
CA TYR A 247 -23.01 2.88 8.88
C TYR A 247 -23.39 1.43 9.17
N THR A 248 -24.28 0.90 8.32
CA THR A 248 -24.57 -0.54 8.31
C THR A 248 -23.37 -1.32 7.80
N THR A 249 -23.27 -2.61 8.15
CA THR A 249 -22.18 -3.50 7.70
C THR A 249 -22.00 -3.45 6.18
N LYS A 250 -23.11 -3.42 5.42
CA LYS A 250 -23.08 -3.34 3.95
C LYS A 250 -22.48 -2.03 3.42
N GLN A 251 -22.77 -0.90 4.09
CA GLN A 251 -22.19 0.40 3.72
C GLN A 251 -20.70 0.46 4.04
N LEU A 252 -20.29 -0.08 5.19
CA LEU A 252 -18.87 -0.21 5.56
C LEU A 252 -18.11 -1.06 4.56
N ASP A 253 -18.65 -2.22 4.20
CA ASP A 253 -18.04 -3.10 3.20
C ASP A 253 -17.95 -2.44 1.83
N SER A 254 -18.93 -1.61 1.44
CA SER A 254 -18.84 -0.82 0.21
C SER A 254 -17.72 0.23 0.29
N LEU A 255 -17.59 0.94 1.42
CA LEU A 255 -16.56 1.96 1.61
C LEU A 255 -15.15 1.37 1.63
N SER A 256 -14.92 0.28 2.37
CA SER A 256 -13.63 -0.40 2.40
C SER A 256 -13.29 -1.09 1.07
N ASN A 257 -14.31 -1.50 0.31
CA ASN A 257 -14.10 -1.96 -1.05
C ASN A 257 -13.80 -0.83 -2.02
N ILE A 258 -14.16 0.43 -1.78
CA ILE A 258 -13.82 1.56 -2.66
C ILE A 258 -12.52 2.25 -2.21
N ALA A 259 -12.08 2.02 -0.96
CA ALA A 259 -10.86 2.57 -0.39
C ALA A 259 -9.66 2.51 -1.37
N GLY A 260 -9.07 3.68 -1.59
CA GLY A 260 -7.97 3.89 -2.51
C GLY A 260 -6.64 3.34 -1.97
N PHE A 261 -5.58 3.47 -2.76
CA PHE A 261 -4.25 2.98 -2.38
C PHE A 261 -3.74 3.59 -1.06
N ALA A 262 -3.95 4.89 -0.83
CA ALA A 262 -3.50 5.59 0.37
C ALA A 262 -4.16 5.07 1.65
N ASP A 263 -5.49 4.91 1.65
CA ASP A 263 -6.25 4.39 2.80
C ASP A 263 -5.81 2.96 3.16
N ARG A 264 -5.60 2.13 2.13
CA ARG A 264 -5.11 0.77 2.29
C ARG A 264 -3.70 0.71 2.85
N ASN A 265 -2.82 1.59 2.39
CA ASN A 265 -1.46 1.69 2.90
C ASN A 265 -1.43 2.20 4.35
N TRP A 266 -2.27 3.17 4.70
CA TRP A 266 -2.45 3.61 6.08
C TRP A 266 -2.93 2.45 6.96
N ALA A 267 -3.96 1.72 6.54
CA ALA A 267 -4.51 0.59 7.27
C ALA A 267 -3.49 -0.56 7.44
N LEU A 268 -2.66 -0.84 6.43
CA LEU A 268 -1.56 -1.81 6.53
C LEU A 268 -0.56 -1.39 7.62
N GLY A 269 -0.20 -0.11 7.71
CA GLY A 269 0.64 0.39 8.79
C GLY A 269 -0.01 0.21 10.17
N GLN A 270 -1.32 0.43 10.26
CA GLN A 270 -2.07 0.28 11.50
C GLN A 270 -2.28 -1.18 11.92
N LEU A 271 -2.16 -2.16 11.02
CA LEU A 271 -2.19 -3.58 11.39
C LEU A 271 -1.07 -3.97 12.37
N SER A 272 0.04 -3.23 12.36
CA SER A 272 1.15 -3.44 13.29
C SER A 272 0.86 -2.95 14.72
N TYR A 273 -0.34 -2.39 14.97
CA TYR A 273 -0.74 -1.82 16.25
C TYR A 273 -2.06 -2.44 16.75
N ASN A 274 -2.08 -2.75 18.04
CA ASN A 274 -3.27 -3.18 18.75
C ASN A 274 -4.19 -1.98 19.05
N VAL A 275 -5.41 -2.27 19.49
CA VAL A 275 -6.42 -1.27 19.88
C VAL A 275 -5.89 -0.37 21.00
N ASP A 276 -5.04 -0.91 21.88
CA ASP A 276 -4.46 -0.19 23.02
C ASP A 276 -3.24 0.67 22.64
N GLY A 277 -2.89 0.76 21.34
CA GLY A 277 -1.72 1.50 20.85
C GLY A 277 -0.39 0.77 21.05
N THR A 278 -0.38 -0.41 21.69
CA THR A 278 0.79 -1.28 21.77
C THR A 278 1.07 -1.91 20.41
N ARG A 279 2.35 -2.14 20.08
CA ARG A 279 2.71 -2.80 18.82
C ARG A 279 2.31 -4.27 18.89
N ASP A 280 1.52 -4.72 17.92
CA ASP A 280 1.33 -6.15 17.68
C ASP A 280 2.58 -6.68 16.99
N ASN A 281 3.51 -7.18 17.80
CA ASN A 281 4.81 -7.62 17.31
C ASN A 281 4.67 -8.78 16.31
N ASN A 282 3.65 -9.62 16.45
CA ASN A 282 3.44 -10.76 15.56
C ASN A 282 3.06 -10.28 14.14
N THR A 283 2.06 -9.40 14.05
CA THR A 283 1.62 -8.85 12.76
C THR A 283 2.69 -7.93 12.16
N ALA A 284 3.37 -7.12 12.97
CA ALA A 284 4.47 -6.27 12.50
C ALA A 284 5.64 -7.09 11.93
N ILE A 285 6.03 -8.17 12.59
CA ILE A 285 7.05 -9.09 12.10
C ILE A 285 6.57 -9.77 10.81
N ALA A 286 5.32 -10.21 10.73
CA ALA A 286 4.78 -10.84 9.53
C ALA A 286 4.82 -9.90 8.31
N ILE A 287 4.37 -8.65 8.45
CA ILE A 287 4.42 -7.64 7.38
C ILE A 287 5.87 -7.38 6.96
N THR A 288 6.77 -7.19 7.94
CA THR A 288 8.19 -6.94 7.67
C THR A 288 8.85 -8.13 6.99
N PHE A 289 8.56 -9.35 7.44
CA PHE A 289 9.10 -10.59 6.89
C PHE A 289 8.67 -10.80 5.44
N ILE A 290 7.41 -10.55 5.10
CA ILE A 290 6.91 -10.62 3.73
C ILE A 290 7.59 -9.57 2.84
N GLY A 291 7.76 -8.34 3.34
CA GLY A 291 8.49 -7.30 2.62
C GLY A 291 9.95 -7.68 2.33
N LEU A 292 10.65 -8.22 3.34
CA LEU A 292 12.01 -8.72 3.19
C LEU A 292 12.09 -9.92 2.24
N LEU A 293 11.08 -10.79 2.21
CA LEU A 293 11.00 -11.93 1.29
C LEU A 293 10.90 -11.47 -0.17
N PHE A 294 10.12 -10.44 -0.47
CA PHE A 294 10.07 -9.88 -1.83
C PHE A 294 11.37 -9.18 -2.22
N ILE A 295 11.99 -8.42 -1.31
CA ILE A 295 13.32 -7.84 -1.54
C ILE A 295 14.35 -8.93 -1.81
N PHE A 296 14.27 -10.05 -1.09
CA PHE A 296 15.13 -11.20 -1.30
C PHE A 296 14.91 -11.83 -2.69
N PHE A 297 13.65 -11.99 -3.11
CA PHE A 297 13.33 -12.48 -4.46
C PHE A 297 13.83 -11.57 -5.58
N GLU A 298 13.76 -10.26 -5.42
CA GLU A 298 14.35 -9.31 -6.37
C GLU A 298 15.88 -9.39 -6.42
N CYS A 299 16.52 -9.74 -5.30
CA CYS A 299 17.97 -9.96 -5.26
C CYS A 299 18.40 -11.35 -5.73
N LEU A 300 17.47 -12.32 -5.88
CA LEU A 300 17.80 -13.71 -6.23
C LEU A 300 18.59 -13.84 -7.54
N PRO A 301 18.25 -13.17 -8.65
CA PRO A 301 19.01 -13.31 -9.89
C PRO A 301 20.49 -12.96 -9.72
N VAL A 302 20.77 -11.89 -8.95
CA VAL A 302 22.14 -11.44 -8.66
C VAL A 302 22.83 -12.42 -7.72
N PHE A 303 22.17 -12.86 -6.65
CA PHE A 303 22.76 -13.83 -5.71
C PHE A 303 23.06 -15.17 -6.38
N VAL A 304 22.11 -15.71 -7.15
CA VAL A 304 22.31 -16.97 -7.88
C VAL A 304 23.45 -16.82 -8.89
N LYS A 305 23.51 -15.71 -9.62
CA LYS A 305 24.63 -15.45 -10.54
C LYS A 305 25.94 -15.39 -9.76
N LEU A 306 26.05 -14.62 -8.67
CA LEU A 306 27.27 -14.49 -7.86
C LEU A 306 27.73 -15.82 -7.25
N MET A 307 26.81 -16.60 -6.67
CA MET A 307 27.11 -17.92 -6.07
C MET A 307 27.48 -18.98 -7.10
N SER A 308 27.02 -18.83 -8.35
CA SER A 308 27.37 -19.78 -9.40
C SER A 308 28.86 -19.72 -9.74
N SER A 309 29.51 -20.88 -9.72
CA SER A 309 30.91 -21.05 -10.11
C SER A 309 31.11 -20.80 -11.60
N ARG A 310 32.34 -20.45 -11.97
CA ARG A 310 32.73 -20.30 -13.37
C ARG A 310 32.65 -21.67 -14.06
N GLY A 311 31.89 -21.76 -15.16
CA GLY A 311 31.65 -22.99 -15.88
C GLY A 311 32.28 -23.03 -17.29
N PRO A 312 32.17 -24.18 -18.00
CA PRO A 312 32.66 -24.33 -19.37
C PRO A 312 32.06 -23.32 -20.36
N TYR A 313 30.79 -22.94 -20.17
CA TYR A 313 30.15 -21.89 -20.95
C TYR A 313 30.85 -20.52 -20.77
N ASP A 314 31.18 -20.15 -19.54
CA ASP A 314 31.81 -18.86 -19.24
C ASP A 314 33.21 -18.77 -19.88
N GLN A 315 33.95 -19.89 -19.91
CA GLN A 315 35.23 -20.01 -20.61
C GLN A 315 35.08 -19.94 -22.14
N ALA A 316 34.06 -20.60 -22.70
CA ALA A 316 33.81 -20.57 -24.14
C ALA A 316 33.46 -19.17 -24.62
N VAL A 317 32.65 -18.42 -23.86
CA VAL A 317 32.34 -17.02 -24.15
C VAL A 317 33.60 -16.16 -24.08
N GLU A 318 34.44 -16.33 -23.05
CA GLU A 318 35.70 -15.59 -22.94
C GLU A 318 36.64 -15.86 -24.13
N ASN A 319 36.79 -17.12 -24.55
CA ASN A 319 37.64 -17.47 -25.68
C ASN A 319 37.14 -16.83 -26.99
N ILE A 320 35.82 -16.75 -27.18
CA ILE A 320 35.21 -16.06 -28.33
C ILE A 320 35.54 -14.56 -28.26
N GLU A 321 35.35 -13.91 -27.11
CA GLU A 321 35.65 -12.49 -26.91
C GLU A 321 37.14 -12.18 -27.16
N ILE A 322 38.04 -12.96 -26.57
CA ILE A 322 39.49 -12.79 -26.75
C ILE A 322 39.88 -12.95 -28.22
N THR A 323 39.34 -13.97 -28.90
CA THR A 323 39.64 -14.22 -30.32
C THR A 323 39.14 -13.06 -31.19
N GLN A 324 37.94 -12.54 -30.93
CA GLN A 324 37.38 -11.40 -31.67
C GLN A 324 38.17 -10.11 -31.44
N VAL A 325 38.56 -9.82 -30.20
CA VAL A 325 39.40 -8.66 -29.87
C VAL A 325 40.78 -8.79 -30.55
N HIS A 326 41.37 -9.98 -30.55
CA HIS A 326 42.66 -10.21 -31.20
C HIS A 326 42.57 -10.01 -32.73
N LEU A 327 41.56 -10.55 -33.39
CA LEU A 327 41.32 -10.35 -34.82
C LEU A 327 41.08 -8.87 -35.14
N SER A 328 40.26 -8.18 -34.37
CA SER A 328 40.02 -6.74 -34.55
C SER A 328 41.29 -5.90 -34.39
N ASN A 329 42.16 -6.26 -33.44
CA ASN A 329 43.45 -5.59 -33.27
C ASN A 329 44.37 -5.84 -34.47
N LYS A 330 44.42 -7.07 -34.99
CA LYS A 330 45.17 -7.45 -36.19
C LYS A 330 44.70 -6.71 -37.44
N ASP A 331 43.39 -6.61 -37.63
CA ASP A 331 42.80 -5.87 -38.76
C ASP A 331 43.14 -4.38 -38.67
N ARG A 332 43.07 -3.81 -37.47
CA ARG A 332 43.48 -2.41 -37.23
C ARG A 332 44.98 -2.21 -37.51
N GLU A 333 45.84 -3.11 -37.06
CA GLU A 333 47.29 -3.06 -37.35
C GLU A 333 47.56 -3.10 -38.85
N PHE A 334 46.88 -3.98 -39.58
CA PHE A 334 46.98 -4.05 -41.03
C PHE A 334 46.54 -2.74 -41.71
N GLU A 335 45.39 -2.16 -41.32
CA GLU A 335 44.92 -0.89 -41.88
C GLU A 335 45.89 0.27 -41.60
N VAL A 336 46.47 0.32 -40.39
CA VAL A 336 47.48 1.33 -40.02
C VAL A 336 48.75 1.16 -40.84
N GLU A 337 49.27 -0.06 -40.98
CA GLU A 337 50.48 -0.34 -41.75
C GLU A 337 50.30 -0.02 -43.25
N VAL A 338 49.13 -0.34 -43.82
CA VAL A 338 48.79 0.03 -45.20
C VAL A 338 48.72 1.56 -45.35
N ALA A 339 48.08 2.27 -44.40
CA ALA A 339 47.99 3.71 -44.44
C ALA A 339 49.37 4.39 -44.34
N ASP A 340 50.24 3.90 -43.45
CA ASP A 340 51.61 4.39 -43.28
C ASP A 340 52.44 4.13 -44.54
N GLY A 341 52.36 2.94 -45.14
CA GLY A 341 53.07 2.62 -46.38
C GLY A 341 52.63 3.49 -47.58
N ILE A 342 51.32 3.76 -47.70
CA ILE A 342 50.80 4.70 -48.71
C ILE A 342 51.28 6.12 -48.43
N HIS A 343 51.29 6.54 -47.16
CA HIS A 343 51.74 7.87 -46.77
C HIS A 343 53.22 8.08 -47.08
N GLU A 344 54.07 7.11 -46.70
CA GLU A 344 55.50 7.14 -47.00
C GLU A 344 55.76 7.20 -48.50
N THR A 345 55.07 6.37 -49.29
CA THR A 345 55.17 6.38 -50.76
C THR A 345 54.73 7.72 -51.35
N ARG A 346 53.65 8.31 -50.82
CA ARG A 346 53.17 9.63 -51.27
C ARG A 346 54.15 10.74 -50.96
N VAL A 347 54.73 10.72 -49.76
CA VAL A 347 55.75 11.69 -49.34
C VAL A 347 57.01 11.55 -50.18
N SER A 348 57.52 10.34 -50.38
CA SER A 348 58.72 10.09 -51.19
C SER A 348 58.52 10.51 -52.65
N THR A 349 57.39 10.16 -53.25
CA THR A 349 57.03 10.56 -54.63
C THR A 349 56.95 12.08 -54.78
N GLU A 350 56.34 12.78 -53.83
CA GLU A 350 56.24 14.24 -53.87
C GLU A 350 57.60 14.92 -53.66
N ILE A 351 58.46 14.36 -52.80
CA ILE A 351 59.85 14.81 -52.63
C ILE A 351 60.63 14.66 -53.94
N GLU A 352 60.55 13.50 -54.61
CA GLU A 352 61.24 13.27 -55.89
C GLU A 352 60.76 14.24 -56.97
N LYS A 353 59.44 14.39 -57.11
CA LYS A 353 58.84 15.33 -58.07
C LYS A 353 59.33 16.76 -57.84
N ARG A 354 59.38 17.22 -56.57
CA ARG A 354 59.92 18.55 -56.24
C ARG A 354 61.42 18.67 -56.52
N LYS A 355 62.21 17.65 -56.22
CA LYS A 355 63.65 17.62 -56.55
C LYS A 355 63.86 17.73 -58.06
N GLU A 356 63.07 17.01 -58.85
CA GLU A 356 63.15 17.05 -60.31
C GLU A 356 62.77 18.41 -60.87
N GLN A 357 61.70 19.04 -60.35
CA GLN A 357 61.32 20.40 -60.71
C GLN A 357 62.44 21.42 -60.42
N ILE A 358 63.11 21.30 -59.27
CA ILE A 358 64.24 22.17 -58.90
C ILE A 358 65.42 21.95 -59.85
N ARG A 359 65.80 20.69 -60.14
CA ARG A 359 66.87 20.38 -61.11
C ARG A 359 66.57 20.94 -62.49
N ASN A 360 65.33 20.81 -62.95
CA ASN A 360 64.91 21.30 -64.26
C ASN A 360 64.92 22.83 -64.33
N ARG A 361 64.57 23.54 -63.24
CA ARG A 361 64.77 25.00 -63.15
C ARG A 361 66.25 25.37 -63.19
N ALA A 362 67.07 24.76 -62.34
CA ALA A 362 68.51 25.02 -62.32
C ALA A 362 69.20 24.76 -63.68
N ARG A 363 68.78 23.70 -64.40
CA ARG A 363 69.26 23.44 -65.78
C ARG A 363 68.82 24.51 -66.78
N LYS A 364 67.58 25.01 -66.68
CA LYS A 364 67.11 26.09 -67.54
C LYS A 364 67.85 27.40 -67.26
N ASP A 365 68.11 27.69 -65.99
CA ASP A 365 68.84 28.90 -65.59
C ASP A 365 70.28 28.85 -66.12
N LEU A 366 70.96 27.69 -66.04
CA LEU A 366 72.28 27.46 -66.64
C LEU A 366 72.31 27.57 -68.17
N GLN A 367 71.22 27.24 -68.87
CA GLN A 367 71.10 27.38 -70.32
C GLN A 367 70.74 28.81 -70.77
N SER A 368 70.40 29.70 -69.83
CA SER A 368 70.09 31.10 -70.11
C SER A 368 71.23 32.08 -69.83
N GLU A 369 72.35 31.58 -69.27
CA GLU A 369 73.57 32.34 -69.01
C GLU A 369 74.67 32.15 -70.08
N ASP A 370 74.48 31.23 -71.03
CA ASP A 370 75.25 31.11 -72.29
C ASP A 370 74.48 31.82 -73.44
#